data_AF-A0A1Y1RTK3-F1
#
_entry.id   AF-A0A1Y1RTK3-F1
#
_cell.length_a   1.000
_cell.length_b   1.000
_cell.length_c   1.000
_cell.angle_alpha   90.00
_cell.angle_beta   90.00
_cell.angle_gamma   90.00
#
_symmetry.space_group_name_H-M   'P 1'
#
loop_
_entity.id
_entity.type
_entity.pdbx_description
1 polymer ?
#
loop_
_entity_poly.entity_id
_entity_poly.type
_entity_poly.pdbx_seq_one_letter_code
_entity_poly.pdbx_strand_id
1 'polypeptide(L)'
;MDLKPGDELTGTSKNGEPLLVRITERYPEAGIARIIYGNPQIEDVLAVRPALGLDVQGYLGGTITFSGTFKTVPGIRIIGIRGFSGLFPVVGIEFPLSSAGPEGVPLFPYAGMQLQWDIGRFQILPSGVLGLGIYLPPGGDGSYSADYLGGIGEIGISWLVHDSWRILLGLGYSSWVGRSGLEEDDRYGYNGITLRGGLVWKM
;
A
#
# COMPACT_ATOMS: atom_id res chain seq x y z
N MET A 1 22.77 18.25 7.49
CA MET A 1 21.82 17.36 6.79
C MET A 1 20.61 18.21 6.44
N ASP A 2 20.19 18.24 5.17
CA ASP A 2 19.15 19.16 4.70
C ASP A 2 17.76 18.53 4.87
N LEU A 3 17.14 18.71 6.04
CA LEU A 3 15.81 18.16 6.33
C LEU A 3 14.74 18.92 5.53
N LYS A 4 13.75 18.17 5.02
CA LYS A 4 12.61 18.71 4.27
C LYS A 4 11.29 18.43 4.97
N PRO A 5 10.28 19.29 4.82
CA PRO A 5 8.91 18.96 5.23
C PRO A 5 8.46 17.62 4.62
N GLY A 6 7.97 16.73 5.48
CA GLY A 6 7.60 15.37 5.12
C GLY A 6 8.64 14.30 5.46
N ASP A 7 9.89 14.67 5.74
CA ASP A 7 10.92 13.71 6.16
C ASP A 7 10.55 13.07 7.50
N GLU A 8 10.65 11.74 7.55
CA GLU A 8 10.49 10.97 8.78
C GLU A 8 11.85 10.80 9.46
N LEU A 9 11.89 11.02 10.77
CA LEU A 9 13.05 10.73 11.60
C LEU A 9 12.71 9.61 12.57
N THR A 10 13.63 8.67 12.74
CA THR A 10 13.48 7.53 13.63
C THR A 10 14.68 7.39 14.56
N GLY A 11 14.47 6.80 15.73
CA GLY A 11 15.52 6.55 16.70
C GLY A 11 14.99 5.72 17.85
N THR A 12 15.80 5.61 18.90
CA THR A 12 15.44 4.90 20.12
C THR A 12 15.65 5.85 21.29
N SER A 13 14.64 6.02 22.13
CA SER A 13 14.77 6.81 23.34
C SER A 13 15.74 6.15 24.33
N LYS A 14 16.27 6.90 25.29
CA LYS A 14 17.09 6.33 26.39
C LYS A 14 16.43 5.16 27.12
N ASN A 15 15.10 5.13 27.18
CA ASN A 15 14.34 4.05 27.81
C ASN A 15 14.17 2.81 26.93
N GLY A 16 14.77 2.79 25.73
CA GLY A 16 14.66 1.70 24.76
C GLY A 16 13.41 1.74 23.88
N GLU A 17 12.56 2.77 24.02
CA GLU A 17 11.34 2.90 23.22
C GLU A 17 11.64 3.42 21.81
N PRO A 18 11.04 2.85 20.75
CA PRO A 18 11.20 3.36 19.41
C PRO A 18 10.53 4.73 19.25
N LEU A 19 11.16 5.60 18.47
CA LEU A 19 10.69 6.95 18.19
C LEU A 19 10.44 7.11 16.70
N LEU A 20 9.34 7.78 16.37
CA LEU A 20 9.05 8.22 15.01
C LEU A 20 8.44 9.61 15.04
N VAL A 21 9.10 10.55 14.38
CA VAL A 21 8.62 11.92 14.20
C VAL A 21 8.66 12.29 12.73
N ARG A 22 7.87 13.28 12.34
CA ARG A 22 7.89 13.82 10.97
C ARG A 22 8.04 15.32 10.97
N ILE A 23 8.96 15.82 10.15
CA ILE A 23 9.15 17.26 9.96
C ILE A 23 7.91 17.86 9.29
N THR A 24 7.26 18.80 9.96
CA THR A 24 6.13 19.56 9.40
C THR A 24 6.59 20.88 8.80
N GLU A 25 7.53 21.56 9.48
CA GLU A 25 8.02 22.88 9.08
C GLU A 25 9.52 22.97 9.28
N ARG A 26 10.15 23.80 8.46
CA ARG A 26 11.60 24.00 8.48
C ARG A 26 11.92 25.49 8.52
N TYR A 27 12.77 25.86 9.46
CA TYR A 27 13.43 27.15 9.55
C TYR A 27 14.95 26.96 9.35
N PRO A 28 15.71 28.04 9.13
CA PRO A 28 17.16 27.95 8.91
C PRO A 28 17.93 27.23 10.03
N GLU A 29 17.49 27.39 11.28
CA GLU A 29 18.19 26.89 12.48
C GLU A 29 17.42 25.80 13.25
N ALA A 30 16.14 25.58 12.92
CA ALA A 30 15.27 24.66 13.64
C ALA A 30 14.22 24.05 12.71
N GLY A 31 13.75 22.84 13.04
CA GLY A 31 12.60 22.21 12.41
C GLY A 31 11.51 21.97 13.44
N ILE A 32 10.25 22.13 13.03
CA ILE A 32 9.11 21.67 13.81
C ILE A 32 8.78 20.27 13.33
N ALA A 33 8.65 19.34 14.27
CA ALA A 33 8.29 17.96 14.00
C ALA A 33 7.01 17.58 14.75
N ARG A 34 6.15 16.80 14.09
CA ARG A 34 5.03 16.13 14.71
C ARG A 34 5.47 14.76 15.22
N ILE A 35 5.13 14.45 16.46
CA ILE A 35 5.35 13.12 17.04
C ILE A 35 4.32 12.15 16.47
N ILE A 36 4.79 11.06 15.86
CA ILE A 36 3.96 9.98 15.35
C ILE A 36 3.95 8.81 16.34
N TYR A 37 5.13 8.46 16.88
CA TYR A 37 5.31 7.35 17.81
C TYR A 37 6.36 7.68 18.88
N GLY A 38 6.14 7.16 20.08
CA GLY A 38 7.02 7.34 21.24
C GLY A 38 6.90 8.71 21.91
N ASN A 39 7.77 8.95 22.90
CA ASN A 39 7.85 10.21 23.65
C ASN A 39 9.28 10.77 23.59
N PRO A 40 9.65 11.49 22.52
CA PRO A 40 11.02 11.93 22.30
C PRO A 40 11.48 12.91 23.40
N GLN A 41 12.70 12.72 23.87
CA GLN A 41 13.40 13.59 24.79
C GLN A 41 14.41 14.46 24.02
N ILE A 42 14.83 15.58 24.63
CA ILE A 42 15.77 16.56 24.02
C ILE A 42 17.11 15.91 23.62
N GLU A 43 17.48 14.86 24.32
CA GLU A 43 18.74 14.12 24.21
C GLU A 43 18.67 12.91 23.27
N ASP A 44 17.49 12.60 22.75
CA ASP A 44 17.32 11.49 21.81
C ASP A 44 17.90 11.86 20.44
N VAL A 45 18.74 10.98 19.91
CA VAL A 45 19.35 11.16 18.59
C VAL A 45 18.46 10.48 17.55
N LEU A 46 17.95 11.27 16.61
CA LEU A 46 17.10 10.80 15.54
C LEU A 46 17.86 10.80 14.20
N ALA A 47 17.68 9.73 13.43
CA ALA A 47 18.21 9.59 12.09
C ALA A 47 17.11 9.77 11.05
N VAL A 48 17.44 10.36 9.91
CA VAL A 48 16.51 10.45 8.77
C VAL A 48 16.21 9.05 8.25
N ARG A 49 14.93 8.71 8.19
CA ARG A 49 14.44 7.52 7.53
C ARG A 49 14.37 7.77 6.02
N PRO A 50 14.86 6.85 5.17
CA PRO A 50 14.76 7.01 3.72
C PRO A 50 13.31 7.27 3.27
N ALA A 51 13.16 8.25 2.36
CA ALA A 51 11.86 8.61 1.78
C ALA A 51 11.34 7.56 0.78
N LEU A 52 12.22 6.71 0.26
CA LEU A 52 11.86 5.50 -0.49
C LEU A 52 11.72 4.35 0.50
N GLY A 53 10.55 3.74 0.53
CA GLY A 53 10.27 2.56 1.35
C GLY A 53 9.70 1.43 0.50
N LEU A 54 9.95 0.21 0.96
CA LEU A 54 9.30 -0.98 0.44
C LEU A 54 8.41 -1.55 1.54
N ASP A 55 7.12 -1.58 1.28
CA ASP A 55 6.14 -2.14 2.19
C ASP A 55 5.76 -3.54 1.71
N VAL A 56 5.84 -4.52 2.61
CA VAL A 56 5.25 -5.85 2.40
C VAL A 56 3.96 -5.89 3.18
N GLN A 57 2.88 -6.31 2.54
CA GLN A 57 1.59 -6.45 3.19
C GLN A 57 0.98 -7.82 2.95
N GLY A 58 0.70 -8.53 4.03
CA GLY A 58 -0.26 -9.62 4.02
C GLY A 58 -1.67 -9.06 4.16
N TYR A 59 -2.61 -9.48 3.34
CA TYR A 59 -3.98 -9.00 3.39
C TYR A 59 -5.01 -10.12 3.23
N LEU A 60 -6.20 -9.84 3.74
CA LEU A 60 -7.44 -10.53 3.43
C LEU A 60 -8.36 -9.52 2.75
N GLY A 61 -8.62 -9.72 1.46
CA GLY A 61 -9.50 -8.89 0.66
C GLY A 61 -10.85 -9.57 0.47
N GLY A 62 -11.86 -8.79 0.13
CA GLY A 62 -13.12 -9.29 -0.38
C GLY A 62 -13.75 -8.32 -1.35
N THR A 63 -14.36 -8.84 -2.40
CA THR A 63 -15.10 -8.03 -3.39
C THR A 63 -16.56 -8.44 -3.37
N ILE A 64 -17.44 -7.45 -3.22
CA ILE A 64 -18.89 -7.60 -3.39
C ILE A 64 -19.20 -7.23 -4.84
N THR A 65 -19.57 -8.23 -5.64
CA THR A 65 -20.02 -8.02 -7.02
C THR A 65 -21.43 -7.42 -7.06
N PHE A 66 -21.84 -6.85 -8.19
CA PHE A 66 -23.21 -6.36 -8.38
C PHE A 66 -24.28 -7.47 -8.24
N SER A 67 -23.90 -8.73 -8.43
CA SER A 67 -24.75 -9.89 -8.14
C SER A 67 -24.91 -10.20 -6.64
N GLY A 68 -24.31 -9.40 -5.75
CA GLY A 68 -24.36 -9.58 -4.30
C GLY A 68 -23.49 -10.71 -3.76
N THR A 69 -22.63 -11.32 -4.60
CA THR A 69 -21.72 -12.37 -4.17
C THR A 69 -20.49 -11.74 -3.51
N PHE A 70 -20.18 -12.17 -2.28
CA PHE A 70 -18.95 -11.80 -1.60
C PHE A 70 -17.89 -12.88 -1.81
N LYS A 71 -16.78 -12.51 -2.47
CA LYS A 71 -15.63 -13.41 -2.64
C LYS A 71 -14.47 -12.90 -1.82
N THR A 72 -13.95 -13.72 -0.91
CA THR A 72 -12.76 -13.42 -0.11
C THR A 72 -11.50 -13.96 -0.77
N VAL A 73 -10.44 -13.17 -0.76
CA VAL A 73 -9.16 -13.46 -1.41
C VAL A 73 -8.04 -13.05 -0.45
N PRO A 74 -7.36 -14.00 0.23
CA PRO A 74 -6.12 -13.71 0.91
C PRO A 74 -5.00 -13.46 -0.11
N GLY A 75 -4.05 -12.61 0.24
CA GLY A 75 -2.93 -12.31 -0.64
C GLY A 75 -1.76 -11.63 0.05
N ILE A 76 -0.70 -11.45 -0.73
CA ILE A 76 0.46 -10.66 -0.34
C ILE A 76 0.64 -9.57 -1.39
N ARG A 77 1.01 -8.36 -0.98
CA ARG A 77 1.43 -7.31 -1.90
C ARG A 77 2.75 -6.70 -1.47
N ILE A 78 3.55 -6.34 -2.46
CA ILE A 78 4.80 -5.59 -2.28
C ILE A 78 4.56 -4.22 -2.89
N ILE A 79 4.84 -3.16 -2.14
CA ILE A 79 4.52 -1.79 -2.51
C ILE A 79 5.79 -0.94 -2.39
N GLY A 80 6.27 -0.44 -3.51
CA GLY A 80 7.26 0.63 -3.54
C GLY A 80 6.56 1.97 -3.38
N ILE A 81 6.92 2.70 -2.33
CA ILE A 81 6.41 4.04 -2.05
C ILE A 81 7.57 5.02 -2.04
N ARG A 82 7.43 6.13 -2.76
CA ARG A 82 8.39 7.24 -2.70
C ARG A 82 7.68 8.51 -2.24
N GLY A 83 7.91 8.91 -0.99
CA GLY A 83 7.29 10.10 -0.41
C GLY A 83 7.91 11.41 -0.93
N PHE A 84 7.06 12.34 -1.40
CA PHE A 84 7.33 13.77 -1.45
C PHE A 84 6.06 14.49 -0.99
N SER A 85 5.98 14.85 0.30
CA SER A 85 4.89 15.66 0.89
C SER A 85 3.45 15.21 0.56
N GLY A 86 2.82 14.41 1.44
CA GLY A 86 1.36 14.18 1.47
C GLY A 86 0.73 13.42 0.30
N LEU A 87 1.28 13.51 -0.92
CA LEU A 87 0.93 12.76 -2.12
C LEU A 87 2.17 12.01 -2.59
N PHE A 88 2.04 10.72 -2.87
CA PHE A 88 3.17 9.94 -3.35
C PHE A 88 2.81 8.94 -4.43
N PRO A 89 3.71 8.75 -5.43
CA PRO A 89 3.59 7.64 -6.35
C PRO A 89 3.68 6.32 -5.60
N VAL A 90 2.80 5.41 -5.99
CA VAL A 90 2.75 4.04 -5.52
C VAL A 90 2.95 3.14 -6.71
N VAL A 91 3.89 2.22 -6.61
CA VAL A 91 4.00 1.07 -7.52
C VAL A 91 3.94 -0.19 -6.68
N GLY A 92 3.29 -1.21 -7.18
CA GLY A 92 3.20 -2.44 -6.42
C GLY A 92 2.86 -3.63 -7.29
N ILE A 93 2.95 -4.78 -6.64
CA ILE A 93 2.57 -6.06 -7.21
C ILE A 93 1.79 -6.83 -6.15
N GLU A 94 0.63 -7.34 -6.53
CA GLU A 94 -0.27 -8.12 -5.68
C GLU A 94 -0.32 -9.57 -6.15
N PHE A 95 -0.23 -10.48 -5.18
CA PHE A 95 -0.20 -11.93 -5.31
C PHE A 95 -1.40 -12.53 -4.53
N PRO A 96 -2.52 -12.79 -5.20
CA PRO A 96 -3.67 -13.44 -4.57
C PRO A 96 -3.38 -14.92 -4.33
N LEU A 97 -3.31 -15.33 -3.07
CA LEU A 97 -2.90 -16.68 -2.68
C LEU A 97 -3.99 -17.73 -2.94
N SER A 98 -5.27 -17.37 -2.85
CA SER A 98 -6.37 -18.32 -3.12
C SER A 98 -6.51 -18.70 -4.59
N SER A 99 -5.87 -17.96 -5.49
CA SER A 99 -5.92 -18.17 -6.92
C SER A 99 -4.62 -18.78 -7.47
N ALA A 100 -3.65 -19.05 -6.59
CA ALA A 100 -2.45 -19.81 -6.94
C ALA A 100 -2.80 -21.30 -7.02
N GLY A 101 -2.52 -21.92 -8.17
CA GLY A 101 -2.83 -23.33 -8.40
C GLY A 101 -1.82 -24.00 -9.33
N PRO A 102 -2.02 -25.28 -9.66
CA PRO A 102 -1.16 -26.02 -10.59
C PRO A 102 -1.07 -25.36 -11.95
N GLU A 103 -2.11 -24.61 -12.34
CA GLU A 103 -2.20 -23.92 -13.62
C GLU A 103 -1.40 -22.61 -13.66
N GLY A 104 -0.99 -22.06 -12.50
CA GLY A 104 -0.23 -20.83 -12.44
C GLY A 104 -0.55 -19.93 -11.24
N VAL A 105 0.08 -18.76 -11.22
CA VAL A 105 -0.12 -17.73 -10.19
C VAL A 105 -0.53 -16.42 -10.86
N PRO A 106 -1.68 -15.84 -10.49
CA PRO A 106 -2.04 -14.53 -10.99
C PRO A 106 -1.22 -13.44 -10.28
N LEU A 107 -0.74 -12.50 -11.06
CA LEU A 107 -0.02 -11.32 -10.61
C LEU A 107 -0.74 -10.06 -11.04
N PHE A 108 -0.77 -9.08 -10.15
CA PHE A 108 -1.34 -7.78 -10.43
C PHE A 108 -0.32 -6.68 -10.19
N PRO A 109 0.58 -6.40 -11.15
CA PRO A 109 1.36 -5.17 -11.11
C PRO A 109 0.44 -3.96 -11.31
N TYR A 110 0.65 -2.93 -10.50
CA TYR A 110 -0.10 -1.69 -10.57
C TYR A 110 0.78 -0.48 -10.24
N ALA A 111 0.35 0.68 -10.72
CA ALA A 111 0.93 1.97 -10.43
C ALA A 111 -0.16 3.01 -10.24
N GLY A 112 0.11 4.01 -9.41
CA GLY A 112 -0.84 5.07 -9.14
C GLY A 112 -0.35 6.04 -8.09
N MET A 113 -1.29 6.63 -7.37
CA MET A 113 -1.04 7.69 -6.40
C MET A 113 -1.77 7.39 -5.10
N GLN A 114 -1.15 7.77 -3.99
CA GLN A 114 -1.76 7.73 -2.67
C GLN A 114 -1.52 9.06 -1.96
N LEU A 115 -2.60 9.58 -1.38
CA LEU A 115 -2.57 10.67 -0.43
C LEU A 115 -2.44 10.11 0.98
N GLN A 116 -1.82 10.86 1.87
CA GLN A 116 -1.71 10.51 3.27
C GLN A 116 -2.01 11.70 4.16
N TRP A 117 -2.98 11.51 5.05
CA TRP A 117 -3.32 12.45 6.10
C TRP A 117 -3.07 11.80 7.46
N ASP A 118 -2.15 12.37 8.23
CA ASP A 118 -1.74 11.83 9.51
C ASP A 118 -2.43 12.53 10.68
N ILE A 119 -3.06 11.73 11.53
CA ILE A 119 -3.71 12.13 12.78
C ILE A 119 -3.10 11.28 13.90
N GLY A 120 -1.94 11.72 14.39
CA GLY A 120 -1.13 10.95 15.35
C GLY A 120 -0.68 9.61 14.75
N ARG A 121 -1.09 8.50 15.37
CA ARG A 121 -0.82 7.13 14.89
C ARG A 121 -1.79 6.67 13.80
N PHE A 122 -2.88 7.40 13.56
CA PHE A 122 -3.85 7.09 12.52
C PHE A 122 -3.47 7.79 11.23
N GLN A 123 -3.66 7.09 10.12
CA GLN A 123 -3.41 7.62 8.78
C GLN A 123 -4.63 7.32 7.91
N ILE A 124 -5.12 8.34 7.23
CA ILE A 124 -6.12 8.18 6.17
C ILE A 124 -5.37 8.19 4.85
N LEU A 125 -5.60 7.16 4.03
CA LEU A 125 -4.84 6.84 2.84
C LEU A 125 -5.74 6.72 1.61
N PRO A 126 -6.28 7.83 1.07
CA PRO A 126 -6.97 7.79 -0.21
C PRO A 126 -5.99 7.43 -1.32
N SER A 127 -6.35 6.48 -2.18
CA SER A 127 -5.48 6.03 -3.25
C SER A 127 -6.25 5.63 -4.50
N GLY A 128 -5.58 5.76 -5.63
CA GLY A 128 -6.08 5.32 -6.93
C GLY A 128 -4.93 4.68 -7.71
N VAL A 129 -5.12 3.43 -8.13
CA VAL A 129 -4.12 2.68 -8.90
C VAL A 129 -4.74 2.09 -10.15
N LEU A 130 -3.93 1.96 -11.20
CA LEU A 130 -4.22 1.23 -12.42
C LEU A 130 -3.21 0.10 -12.55
N GLY A 131 -3.63 -1.03 -13.09
CA GLY A 131 -2.77 -2.20 -13.18
C GLY A 131 -3.19 -3.17 -14.27
N LEU A 132 -2.38 -4.21 -14.39
CA LEU A 132 -2.60 -5.33 -15.30
C LEU A 132 -2.81 -6.60 -14.47
N GLY A 133 -3.67 -7.49 -14.92
CA GLY A 133 -3.73 -8.87 -14.44
C GLY A 133 -2.94 -9.74 -15.39
N ILE A 134 -1.89 -10.37 -14.89
CA ILE A 134 -1.00 -11.25 -15.65
C ILE A 134 -1.09 -12.64 -15.04
N TYR A 135 -1.20 -13.67 -15.86
CA TYR A 135 -1.13 -15.04 -15.40
C TYR A 135 0.28 -15.61 -15.63
N LEU A 136 0.92 -16.10 -14.56
CA LEU A 136 2.21 -16.80 -14.67
C LEU A 136 1.97 -18.31 -14.76
N PRO A 137 2.19 -18.95 -15.94
CA PRO A 137 2.05 -20.39 -16.06
C PRO A 137 3.17 -21.14 -15.30
N PRO A 138 2.89 -22.36 -14.81
CA PRO A 138 3.89 -23.23 -14.20
C PRO A 138 4.96 -23.60 -15.24
N GLY A 139 6.22 -23.66 -14.82
CA GLY A 139 7.30 -24.20 -15.65
C GLY A 139 7.85 -23.28 -16.75
N GLY A 140 7.32 -22.07 -16.95
CA GLY A 140 7.91 -21.06 -17.84
C GLY A 140 7.79 -21.32 -19.35
N ASP A 141 7.19 -22.45 -19.75
CA ASP A 141 7.01 -22.85 -21.15
C ASP A 141 5.75 -22.23 -21.80
N GLY A 142 4.99 -21.41 -21.07
CA GLY A 142 3.79 -20.72 -21.56
C GLY A 142 4.03 -19.24 -21.87
N SER A 143 3.28 -18.70 -22.83
CA SER A 143 3.29 -17.27 -23.13
C SER A 143 2.62 -16.47 -22.02
N TYR A 144 3.32 -15.48 -21.48
CA TYR A 144 2.70 -14.49 -20.58
C TYR A 144 1.67 -13.66 -21.34
N SER A 145 0.41 -13.71 -20.92
CA SER A 145 -0.63 -12.83 -21.43
C SER A 145 -1.08 -11.86 -20.33
N ALA A 146 -1.19 -10.59 -20.71
CA ALA A 146 -1.94 -9.62 -19.92
C ALA A 146 -3.43 -9.87 -20.21
N ASP A 147 -4.09 -10.50 -19.25
CA ASP A 147 -5.46 -10.97 -19.39
C ASP A 147 -6.47 -9.94 -18.91
N TYR A 148 -6.04 -9.02 -18.04
CA TYR A 148 -6.89 -7.97 -17.48
C TYR A 148 -6.19 -6.62 -17.48
N LEU A 149 -6.96 -5.56 -17.70
CA LEU A 149 -6.58 -4.18 -17.45
C LEU A 149 -7.62 -3.57 -16.51
N GLY A 150 -7.19 -2.86 -15.49
CA GLY A 150 -8.13 -2.30 -14.54
C GLY A 150 -7.49 -1.38 -13.53
N GLY A 151 -8.25 -1.12 -12.47
CA GLY A 151 -7.83 -0.25 -11.42
C GLY A 151 -8.67 -0.36 -10.16
N ILE A 152 -8.17 0.26 -9.11
CA ILE A 152 -8.79 0.30 -7.79
C ILE A 152 -8.68 1.72 -7.26
N GLY A 153 -9.81 2.27 -6.84
CA GLY A 153 -9.88 3.43 -5.96
C GLY A 153 -10.20 2.97 -4.55
N GLU A 154 -9.40 3.32 -3.56
CA GLU A 154 -9.54 2.85 -2.18
C GLU A 154 -9.29 3.99 -1.18
N ILE A 155 -10.10 4.04 -0.12
CA ILE A 155 -9.82 4.82 1.07
C ILE A 155 -9.33 3.85 2.14
N GLY A 156 -8.05 3.96 2.49
CA GLY A 156 -7.44 3.22 3.58
C GLY A 156 -7.49 3.98 4.91
N ILE A 157 -7.69 3.27 6.00
CA ILE A 157 -7.43 3.70 7.36
C ILE A 157 -6.32 2.81 7.89
N SER A 158 -5.21 3.41 8.28
CA SER A 158 -4.05 2.73 8.83
C SER A 158 -3.80 3.15 10.27
N TRP A 159 -3.41 2.21 11.11
CA TRP A 159 -3.01 2.46 12.48
C TRP A 159 -1.59 1.93 12.72
N LEU A 160 -0.68 2.83 13.07
CA LEU A 160 0.72 2.53 13.37
C LEU A 160 0.84 1.94 14.77
N VAL A 161 1.10 0.63 14.84
CA VAL A 161 1.24 -0.09 16.12
C VAL A 161 2.68 -0.07 16.61
N HIS A 162 3.63 -0.04 15.68
CA HIS A 162 5.05 0.08 15.92
C HIS A 162 5.70 0.95 14.84
N ASP A 163 6.94 1.39 15.02
CA ASP A 163 7.68 2.19 14.02
C ASP A 163 7.85 1.53 12.63
N SER A 164 7.68 0.21 12.57
CA SER A 164 7.97 -0.66 11.42
C SER A 164 6.76 -1.42 10.92
N TRP A 165 5.65 -1.48 11.67
CA TRP A 165 4.44 -2.15 11.21
C TRP A 165 3.15 -1.46 11.60
N ARG A 166 2.15 -1.59 10.71
CA ARG A 166 0.85 -0.95 10.81
C ARG A 166 -0.25 -1.89 10.36
N ILE A 167 -1.44 -1.73 10.95
CA ILE A 167 -2.66 -2.40 10.51
C ILE A 167 -3.36 -1.49 9.51
N LEU A 168 -3.83 -2.03 8.40
CA LEU A 168 -4.54 -1.30 7.36
C LEU A 168 -5.92 -1.91 7.13
N LEU A 169 -6.94 -1.08 7.09
CA LEU A 169 -8.29 -1.40 6.65
C LEU A 169 -8.64 -0.50 5.47
N GLY A 170 -9.11 -1.07 4.37
CA GLY A 170 -9.43 -0.38 3.13
C GLY A 170 -10.86 -0.67 2.69
N LEU A 171 -11.53 0.36 2.18
CA LEU A 171 -12.80 0.27 1.48
C LEU A 171 -12.64 0.97 0.13
N GLY A 172 -13.08 0.33 -0.94
CA GLY A 172 -12.87 0.87 -2.28
C GLY A 172 -13.84 0.32 -3.31
N TYR A 173 -13.51 0.64 -4.56
CA TYR A 173 -14.15 0.10 -5.74
C TYR A 173 -13.07 -0.36 -6.72
N SER A 174 -13.19 -1.59 -7.18
CA SER A 174 -12.33 -2.14 -8.23
C SER A 174 -13.10 -2.30 -9.53
N SER A 175 -12.43 -2.07 -10.66
CA SER A 175 -12.96 -2.35 -11.98
C SER A 175 -11.85 -2.93 -12.85
N TRP A 176 -12.04 -4.15 -13.32
CA TRP A 176 -11.11 -4.86 -14.18
C TRP A 176 -11.84 -5.38 -15.40
N VAL A 177 -11.26 -5.14 -16.57
CA VAL A 177 -11.79 -5.55 -17.86
C VAL A 177 -10.83 -6.58 -18.44
N GLY A 178 -11.36 -7.75 -18.77
CA GLY A 178 -10.61 -8.81 -19.42
C GLY A 178 -10.32 -8.49 -20.89
N ARG A 179 -9.22 -9.01 -21.44
CA ARG A 179 -8.84 -8.84 -22.85
C ARG A 179 -9.94 -9.30 -23.82
N SER A 180 -10.66 -10.37 -23.50
CA SER A 180 -11.84 -10.85 -24.26
C SER A 180 -13.07 -9.95 -24.14
N GLY A 181 -13.17 -9.11 -23.11
CA GLY A 181 -14.23 -8.10 -22.97
C GLY A 181 -14.01 -6.87 -23.85
N LEU A 182 -12.82 -6.71 -24.44
CA LEU A 182 -12.57 -5.74 -25.51
C LEU A 182 -12.98 -6.29 -26.89
N GLU A 183 -13.29 -7.59 -26.98
CA GLU A 183 -13.57 -8.35 -28.21
C GLU A 183 -14.98 -8.99 -28.22
N GLU A 184 -15.99 -8.33 -27.65
CA GLU A 184 -17.45 -8.65 -27.73
C GLU A 184 -18.08 -9.59 -26.69
N ASP A 185 -17.39 -10.15 -25.69
CA ASP A 185 -18.05 -10.98 -24.66
C ASP A 185 -17.82 -10.43 -23.24
N ASP A 186 -18.85 -9.77 -22.66
CA ASP A 186 -18.93 -9.15 -21.32
C ASP A 186 -18.65 -10.11 -20.13
N ARG A 187 -18.19 -11.35 -20.40
CA ARG A 187 -18.09 -12.45 -19.44
C ARG A 187 -16.82 -12.43 -18.59
N TYR A 188 -15.86 -11.55 -18.88
CA TYR A 188 -14.52 -11.57 -18.25
C TYR A 188 -14.14 -10.28 -17.53
N GLY A 189 -15.08 -9.38 -17.27
CA GLY A 189 -14.86 -8.25 -16.36
C GLY A 189 -15.21 -8.59 -14.92
N TYR A 190 -14.54 -7.99 -13.94
CA TYR A 190 -15.03 -7.96 -12.57
C TYR A 190 -14.95 -6.56 -11.98
N ASN A 191 -16.06 -6.12 -11.43
CA ASN A 191 -16.23 -4.83 -10.81
C ASN A 191 -17.06 -4.95 -9.54
N GLY A 192 -16.73 -4.14 -8.54
CA GLY A 192 -17.39 -4.26 -7.25
C GLY A 192 -16.75 -3.46 -6.15
N ILE A 193 -17.46 -3.41 -5.02
CA ILE A 193 -16.99 -2.78 -3.79
C ILE A 193 -15.96 -3.71 -3.16
N THR A 194 -14.80 -3.18 -2.83
CA THR A 194 -13.71 -3.91 -2.20
C THR A 194 -13.60 -3.57 -0.73
N LEU A 195 -13.36 -4.59 0.09
CA LEU A 195 -12.98 -4.47 1.48
C LEU A 195 -11.64 -5.17 1.65
N ARG A 196 -10.69 -4.55 2.35
CA ARG A 196 -9.35 -5.12 2.53
C ARG A 196 -8.88 -4.88 3.95
N GLY A 197 -8.45 -5.93 4.63
CA GLY A 197 -7.73 -5.82 5.89
C GLY A 197 -6.33 -6.39 5.73
N GLY A 198 -5.32 -5.78 6.35
CA GLY A 198 -3.97 -6.32 6.26
C GLY A 198 -2.99 -5.78 7.28
N LEU A 199 -1.88 -6.48 7.39
CA LEU A 199 -0.73 -6.12 8.20
C LEU A 199 0.39 -5.71 7.27
N VAL A 200 0.93 -4.52 7.48
CA VAL A 200 1.95 -3.91 6.63
C VAL A 200 3.24 -3.79 7.42
N TRP A 201 4.33 -4.25 6.83
CA TRP A 201 5.69 -4.11 7.34
C TRP A 201 6.49 -3.22 6.40
N LYS A 202 7.13 -2.19 6.96
CA LYS A 202 8.04 -1.32 6.24
C LYS A 202 9.45 -1.90 6.36
N MET A 203 10.03 -2.27 5.23
CA MET A 203 11.39 -2.81 5.10
C MET A 203 12.44 -1.70 5.08
#